data_AF-V5HX90-F1
#
_entry.id   AF-V5HX90-F1
#
_cell.length_a   1.000
_cell.length_b   1.000
_cell.length_c   1.000
_cell.angle_alpha   90.00
_cell.angle_beta   90.00
_cell.angle_gamma   90.00
#
_symmetry.space_group_name_H-M   'P 1'
#
loop_
_entity.id
_entity.type
_entity.pdbx_description
1 polymer ?
#
loop_
_entity_poly.entity_id
_entity_poly.type
_entity_poly.pdbx_seq_one_letter_code
_entity_poly.pdbx_strand_id
1 'polypeptide(L)' 'LRFLRSGMERVARAWSIMGGIVLAVCPPAIYSSYKLHYRTWHYRTEYTVVRDDDPYAQELRESYKDFVPYTVPRR' A
#
# COMPACT_ATOMS: atom_id res chain seq x y z
N LEU A 1 3.99 -20.40 42.40
CA LEU A 1 4.82 -19.30 41.85
C LEU A 1 5.66 -19.68 40.61
N ARG A 2 6.34 -20.84 40.56
CA ARG A 2 7.15 -21.24 39.38
C ARG A 2 6.35 -21.43 38.07
N PHE A 3 5.13 -21.95 38.16
CA PHE A 3 4.26 -22.17 37.00
C PHE A 3 3.87 -20.86 36.30
N LEU A 4 3.45 -19.84 37.08
CA LEU A 4 3.11 -18.50 36.58
C LEU A 4 4.30 -17.81 35.92
N ARG A 5 5.49 -17.89 36.53
CA ARG A 5 6.73 -17.36 35.95
C ARG A 5 7.07 -18.03 34.61
N SER A 6 6.91 -19.35 34.53
CA SER A 6 7.14 -20.10 33.28
C SER A 6 6.12 -19.77 32.18
N GLY A 7 4.88 -19.46 32.55
CA GLY A 7 3.84 -19.03 31.62
C GLY A 7 4.15 -17.65 31.03
N MET A 8 4.51 -16.69 31.90
CA MET A 8 4.90 -15.34 31.48
C MET A 8 6.11 -15.34 30.54
N GLU A 9 7.14 -16.15 30.82
CA GLU A 9 8.33 -16.24 29.97
C GLU A 9 8.06 -16.88 28.61
N ARG A 10 7.05 -17.76 28.49
CA ARG A 10 6.63 -18.32 27.19
C ARG A 10 5.84 -17.31 26.38
N VAL A 11 4.93 -16.58 27.03
CA VAL A 11 4.16 -15.51 26.38
C VAL A 11 5.10 -14.42 25.92
N ALA A 12 6.00 -13.93 26.78
CA ALA A 12 6.98 -12.93 26.40
C ALA A 12 7.82 -13.36 25.17
N ARG A 13 8.32 -14.61 25.15
CA ARG A 13 9.05 -15.16 24.00
C ARG A 13 8.20 -15.21 22.73
N ALA A 14 6.96 -15.69 22.83
CA ALA A 14 6.06 -15.75 21.67
C ALA A 14 5.81 -14.35 21.08
N TRP A 15 5.59 -13.35 21.93
CA TRP A 15 5.40 -11.97 21.50
C TRP A 15 6.66 -11.37 20.88
N SER A 16 7.85 -11.65 21.42
CA SER A 16 9.11 -11.21 20.82
C SER A 16 9.36 -11.84 19.45
N ILE A 17 9.06 -13.13 19.28
CA ILE A 17 9.20 -13.82 17.99
C ILE A 17 8.22 -13.25 16.97
N MET A 18 6.94 -13.11 17.34
CA MET A 18 5.93 -12.53 16.45
C MET A 18 6.26 -11.08 16.08
N GLY A 19 6.70 -10.27 17.05
CA GLY A 19 7.15 -8.90 16.79
C GLY A 19 8.34 -8.85 15.84
N GLY A 20 9.32 -9.74 16.01
CA GLY A 20 10.47 -9.86 15.10
C GLY A 20 10.07 -10.23 13.67
N ILE A 21 9.13 -11.17 13.51
CA ILE A 21 8.61 -11.57 12.18
C ILE A 21 7.89 -10.39 11.52
N VAL A 22 7.03 -9.68 12.26
CA VAL A 22 6.33 -8.51 11.73
C VAL A 22 7.32 -7.44 11.27
N LEU A 23 8.33 -7.11 12.08
CA LEU A 23 9.35 -6.12 11.70
C LEU A 23 10.20 -6.56 10.51
N ALA A 24 10.44 -7.86 10.32
CA ALA A 24 11.18 -8.37 9.17
C ALA A 24 10.34 -8.36 7.88
N VAL A 25 9.04 -8.64 7.98
CA VAL A 25 8.13 -8.78 6.83
C VAL A 25 7.49 -7.44 6.44
N CYS A 26 7.27 -6.53 7.38
CA CYS A 26 6.56 -5.28 7.13
C CYS A 26 7.29 -4.36 6.13
N PRO A 27 8.63 -4.12 6.23
CA PRO A 27 9.35 -3.30 5.26
C PRO A 27 9.26 -3.82 3.80
N PRO A 28 9.52 -5.11 3.50
CA PRO A 28 9.37 -5.61 2.13
C PRO A 28 7.91 -5.66 1.67
N ALA A 29 6.94 -5.90 2.57
CA ALA A 29 5.51 -5.89 2.23
C ALA A 29 5.00 -4.47 1.90
N ILE A 30 5.43 -3.46 2.64
CA ILE A 30 5.12 -2.06 2.34
C ILE A 30 5.77 -1.66 1.02
N TYR A 31 7.04 -2.03 0.79
CA TYR A 31 7.74 -1.72 -0.45
C TYR A 31 7.09 -2.40 -1.67
N SER A 32 6.68 -3.66 -1.56
CA SER A 32 6.00 -4.36 -2.65
C SER A 32 4.62 -3.75 -2.93
N SER A 33 3.88 -3.36 -1.89
CA SER A 33 2.58 -2.68 -2.01
C SER A 33 2.73 -1.32 -2.68
N TYR A 34 3.73 -0.53 -2.28
CA TYR A 34 4.10 0.72 -2.94
C TYR A 34 4.39 0.48 -4.43
N LYS A 35 5.27 -0.47 -4.75
CA LYS A 35 5.62 -0.76 -6.15
C LYS A 35 4.44 -1.28 -6.98
N LEU A 36 3.51 -2.01 -6.38
CA LEU A 36 2.28 -2.44 -7.01
C LEU A 36 1.40 -1.23 -7.35
N HIS A 37 1.27 -0.29 -6.42
CA HIS A 37 0.46 0.92 -6.60
C HIS A 37 1.02 1.84 -7.69
N TYR A 38 2.34 1.89 -7.85
CA TYR A 38 2.98 2.63 -8.94
C TYR A 38 2.91 1.94 -10.31
N ARG A 39 2.35 0.72 -10.42
CA ARG A 39 2.19 0.10 -11.73
C ARG A 39 1.13 0.85 -12.54
N THR A 40 1.51 1.21 -13.76
CA THR A 40 0.68 1.90 -14.74
C THR A 40 -0.64 1.18 -15.06
N TRP A 41 -0.71 -0.15 -14.88
CA TRP A 41 -1.95 -0.89 -15.03
C TRP A 41 -2.99 -0.55 -13.96
N HIS A 42 -2.58 -0.36 -12.70
CA HIS A 42 -3.48 0.02 -11.61
C HIS A 42 -4.06 1.42 -11.84
N TYR A 43 -3.23 2.36 -12.30
CA TYR A 43 -3.70 3.66 -12.76
C TYR A 43 -4.72 3.57 -13.89
N ARG A 44 -4.51 2.67 -14.86
CA ARG A 44 -5.43 2.49 -15.99
C ARG A 44 -6.78 1.85 -15.60
N THR A 45 -6.81 1.00 -14.57
CA THR A 45 -8.01 0.24 -14.17
C THR A 45 -8.77 0.83 -12.99
N GLU A 46 -8.08 1.43 -12.01
CA GLU A 46 -8.69 1.92 -10.78
C GLU A 46 -8.92 3.42 -10.78
N TYR A 47 -8.10 4.17 -11.50
CA TYR A 47 -8.30 5.60 -11.66
C TYR A 47 -9.03 5.86 -12.97
N THR A 48 -9.96 6.81 -12.96
CA THR A 48 -10.61 7.32 -14.16
C THR A 48 -9.58 8.06 -14.99
N VAL A 49 -8.77 7.31 -15.74
CA VAL A 49 -7.91 7.87 -16.77
C VAL A 49 -8.86 8.40 -17.83
N VAL A 50 -9.03 9.72 -17.84
CA VAL A 50 -9.77 10.42 -18.87
C VAL A 50 -9.13 10.04 -20.20
N ARG A 51 -9.87 9.28 -21.01
CA ARG A 51 -9.35 8.82 -22.29
C ARG A 51 -9.22 10.00 -23.23
N ASP A 52 -8.18 9.97 -24.06
CA ASP A 52 -7.92 11.05 -25.04
C ASP A 52 -9.01 11.17 -26.11
N ASP A 53 -9.82 10.12 -26.31
CA ASP A 53 -10.92 10.06 -27.28
C ASP A 53 -12.27 10.55 -26.75
N ASP A 54 -12.36 10.93 -25.47
CA ASP A 54 -13.58 11.45 -24.88
C ASP A 54 -13.80 12.92 -25.30
N PRO A 55 -14.96 13.29 -25.89
CA PRO A 55 -15.25 14.68 -26.28
C PRO A 55 -15.25 15.67 -25.10
N TYR A 56 -15.38 15.17 -23.86
CA TYR A 56 -15.32 15.98 -22.63
C TYR A 56 -14.01 15.81 -21.87
N ALA A 57 -12.99 15.20 -22.49
CA ALA A 57 -11.72 14.88 -21.83
C ALA A 57 -11.06 16.10 -21.20
N GLN A 58 -11.15 17.26 -21.85
CA GLN A 58 -10.52 18.49 -21.37
C GLN A 58 -11.22 19.04 -20.12
N GLU A 59 -12.55 19.05 -20.08
CA GLU A 59 -13.32 19.53 -18.93
C GLU A 59 -13.15 18.58 -17.73
N LEU A 60 -13.14 17.27 -17.97
CA LEU A 60 -12.91 16.27 -16.94
C LEU A 60 -11.49 16.41 -16.36
N ARG A 61 -10.46 16.63 -17.20
CA ARG A 61 -9.10 16.89 -16.72
C ARG A 61 -9.01 18.11 -15.82
N GLU A 62 -9.66 19.21 -16.20
CA GLU A 62 -9.67 20.44 -15.41
C GLU A 62 -10.41 20.24 -14.08
N SER A 63 -11.52 19.51 -14.11
CA SER A 63 -12.38 19.23 -12.95
C SER A 63 -11.71 18.29 -11.93
N TYR A 64 -10.94 17.32 -12.42
CA TYR A 64 -10.31 16.29 -11.58
C TYR A 64 -8.83 16.55 -11.28
N LYS A 65 -8.26 17.68 -11.74
CA LYS A 65 -6.83 18.01 -11.55
C LYS A 65 -6.39 17.99 -10.08
N ASP A 66 -7.29 18.33 -9.17
CA ASP A 66 -7.03 18.41 -7.74
C ASP A 66 -7.36 17.10 -6.99
N PHE A 67 -8.07 16.17 -7.63
CA PHE A 67 -8.58 14.95 -7.01
C PHE A 67 -7.85 13.67 -7.48
N VAL A 68 -7.33 13.66 -8.71
CA VAL A 68 -6.70 12.50 -9.31
C VAL A 68 -5.37 12.90 -9.95
N PRO A 69 -4.26 12.17 -9.70
CA PRO A 69 -3.05 12.35 -10.49
C PRO A 69 -3.33 12.00 -11.95
N TYR A 70 -3.55 13.03 -12.77
CA TYR A 70 -3.86 12.94 -14.19
C TYR A 70 -2.65 12.53 -15.04
N THR A 71 -1.44 12.63 -14.47
CA THR A 71 -0.21 12.20 -15.10
C THR A 71 0.21 10.86 -14.54
N VAL A 72 0.39 9.90 -15.44
CA VAL A 72 1.02 8.62 -15.12
C VAL A 72 2.40 8.94 -14.52
N PRO A 73 2.78 8.37 -13.36
CA PRO A 73 4.07 8.65 -12.76
C PRO A 73 5.19 8.35 -13.76
N ARG A 74 6.11 9.30 -13.95
CA ARG A 74 7.27 9.13 -14.84
C ARG A 74 8.18 8.05 -14.25
N ARG A 75 8.62 7.16 -15.14
CA ARG A 75 9.45 5.97 -14.86
C ARG A 75 10.76 6.30 -14.15
#